data_AF-A0AAV4FDS8-F1
#
_entry.id   AF-A0AAV4FDS8-F1
#
_cell.length_a   1.000
_cell.length_b   1.000
_cell.length_c   1.000
_cell.angle_alpha   90.00
_cell.angle_beta   90.00
_cell.angle_gamma   90.00
#
_symmetry.space_group_name_H-M   'P 1'
#
loop_
_entity.id
_entity.type
_entity.pdbx_description
1 polymer ?
#
loop_
_entity_poly.entity_id
_entity_poly.type
_entity_poly.pdbx_seq_one_letter_code
_entity_poly.pdbx_strand_id
1 'polypeptide(L)'
;MWCYRRLLKVPWTEKKNNKEIIERADVDERLLQQLMKRKLGHAGHIMRGSSGPLLNLSLERKIEGKRGQGRPRRNWMDNVKE
;
A
#
# COMPACT_ATOMS: atom_id res chain seq x y z
N MET A 1 3.48 -0.36 -11.97
CA MET A 1 4.00 -0.59 -13.34
C MET A 1 5.49 -0.37 -13.51
N TRP A 2 6.09 0.67 -12.91
CA TRP A 2 7.54 0.90 -13.06
C TRP A 2 8.42 -0.26 -12.59
N CYS A 3 8.12 -0.85 -11.42
CA CYS A 3 8.86 -2.02 -10.92
C CYS A 3 8.76 -3.22 -11.87
N TYR A 4 7.54 -3.56 -12.33
CA TYR A 4 7.33 -4.66 -13.29
C TYR A 4 8.02 -4.43 -14.63
N ARG A 5 7.96 -3.22 -15.18
CA ARG A 5 8.68 -2.86 -16.41
C ARG A 5 10.19 -3.02 -16.26
N ARG A 6 10.74 -2.64 -15.10
CA ARG A 6 12.18 -2.83 -14.84
C ARG A 6 12.55 -4.30 -14.64
N LEU A 7 11.73 -5.06 -13.90
CA LEU A 7 11.93 -6.49 -13.67
C LEU A 7 11.93 -7.27 -14.99
N LEU A 8 10.95 -6.99 -15.86
CA LEU A 8 10.80 -7.60 -17.18
C LEU A 8 11.70 -6.98 -18.26
N LYS A 9 12.52 -5.98 -17.91
CA LYS A 9 13.39 -5.23 -18.84
C LYS A 9 12.65 -4.69 -20.07
N VAL A 10 11.40 -4.26 -19.89
CA VAL A 10 10.56 -3.70 -20.97
C VAL A 10 11.02 -2.28 -21.27
N PRO A 11 11.57 -1.99 -22.46
CA PRO A 11 11.95 -0.64 -22.84
C PRO A 11 10.71 0.24 -23.00
N TRP A 12 10.86 1.55 -22.77
CA TRP A 12 9.74 2.49 -22.86
C TRP A 12 9.23 2.67 -24.30
N THR A 13 10.08 2.40 -25.29
CA THR A 13 9.78 2.48 -26.73
C THR A 13 8.78 1.42 -27.18
N GLU A 14 8.69 0.30 -26.46
CA GLU A 14 7.80 -0.82 -26.80
C GLU A 14 6.31 -0.47 -26.61
N LYS A 15 6.00 0.63 -25.91
CA LYS A 15 4.63 1.15 -25.65
C LYS A 15 3.60 0.07 -25.27
N LYS A 16 4.05 -1.01 -24.62
CA LYS A 16 3.22 -2.13 -24.17
C LYS A 16 2.13 -1.68 -23.20
N ASN A 17 0.95 -2.29 -23.30
CA ASN A 17 -0.17 -2.01 -22.41
C ASN A 17 0.13 -2.50 -20.98
N ASN A 18 -0.46 -1.87 -19.99
CA ASN A 18 -0.27 -2.23 -18.60
C ASN A 18 -0.82 -3.64 -18.26
N LYS A 19 -1.94 -4.04 -18.85
CA LYS A 19 -2.49 -5.40 -18.64
C LYS A 19 -1.51 -6.50 -19.08
N GLU A 20 -0.95 -6.35 -20.27
CA GLU A 20 0.02 -7.29 -20.85
C GLU A 20 1.29 -7.43 -19.99
N ILE A 21 1.73 -6.34 -19.35
CA ILE A 21 2.89 -6.36 -18.46
C ILE A 21 2.60 -7.10 -17.15
N ILE A 22 1.37 -7.01 -16.66
CA ILE A 22 0.94 -7.74 -15.45
C ILE A 22 0.84 -9.23 -15.76
N GLU A 23 0.20 -9.59 -16.88
CA GLU A 23 0.14 -10.98 -17.35
C GLU A 23 1.54 -11.57 -17.56
N ARG A 24 2.44 -10.84 -18.23
CA ARG A 24 3.81 -11.29 -18.47
C ARG A 24 4.66 -11.37 -17.21
N ALA A 25 4.32 -10.60 -16.17
CA ALA A 25 4.99 -10.69 -14.88
C ALA A 25 4.54 -11.93 -14.08
N ASP A 26 3.51 -12.65 -14.56
CA ASP A 26 2.89 -13.81 -13.90
C ASP A 26 2.60 -13.52 -12.41
N VAL A 27 2.15 -12.30 -12.16
CA VAL A 27 1.82 -11.88 -10.80
C VAL A 27 0.46 -12.45 -10.50
N ASP A 28 0.45 -13.48 -9.67
CA ASP A 28 -0.78 -14.03 -9.14
C ASP A 28 -1.53 -12.91 -8.39
N GLU A 29 -2.66 -12.46 -8.95
CA GLU A 29 -3.53 -11.44 -8.34
C GLU A 29 -3.92 -11.85 -6.90
N ARG A 30 -3.95 -13.18 -6.65
CA ARG A 30 -4.13 -13.78 -5.33
C ARG A 30 -3.09 -13.31 -4.31
N LEU A 31 -1.82 -13.12 -4.69
CA LEU A 31 -0.78 -12.67 -3.75
C LEU A 31 -1.05 -11.24 -3.28
N LEU A 32 -1.38 -10.34 -4.20
CA LEU A 32 -1.74 -8.95 -3.87
C LEU A 32 -2.99 -8.91 -2.98
N GLN A 33 -4.01 -9.70 -3.33
CA GLN A 33 -5.23 -9.82 -2.52
C GLN A 33 -4.94 -10.41 -1.13
N GLN A 34 -4.07 -11.42 -1.02
CA GLN A 34 -3.66 -11.99 0.26
C GLN A 34 -2.89 -10.98 1.12
N LEU A 35 -1.98 -10.21 0.52
CA LEU A 35 -1.25 -9.15 1.21
C LEU A 35 -2.21 -8.07 1.71
N MET A 36 -3.17 -7.62 0.90
CA MET A 36 -4.20 -6.67 1.32
C MET A 36 -5.05 -7.22 2.45
N LYS A 37 -5.49 -8.48 2.37
CA LYS A 37 -6.26 -9.14 3.43
C LYS A 37 -5.49 -9.22 4.74
N ARG A 38 -4.20 -9.61 4.71
CA ARG A 38 -3.33 -9.65 5.90
C ARG A 38 -3.12 -8.25 6.48
N LYS A 39 -2.89 -7.27 5.62
CA LYS A 39 -2.71 -5.86 5.99
C LYS A 39 -3.96 -5.31 6.70
N LEU A 40 -5.14 -5.60 6.18
CA LEU A 40 -6.43 -5.20 6.77
C LEU A 40 -6.68 -5.90 8.11
N GLY A 41 -6.43 -7.21 8.18
CA GLY A 41 -6.57 -7.99 9.41
C GLY A 41 -5.67 -7.48 10.54
N HIS A 42 -4.43 -7.12 10.21
CA HIS A 42 -3.49 -6.52 11.17
C HIS A 42 -3.96 -5.13 11.63
N ALA A 43 -4.43 -4.28 10.71
CA ALA A 43 -4.99 -2.98 11.07
C ALA A 43 -6.21 -3.11 12.01
N GLY A 44 -7.12 -4.04 11.73
CA GLY A 44 -8.27 -4.33 12.59
C GLY A 44 -7.86 -4.87 13.96
N HIS A 45 -6.79 -5.66 14.04
CA HIS A 45 -6.24 -6.11 15.34
C HIS A 45 -5.70 -4.96 16.17
N ILE A 46 -4.94 -4.03 15.55
CA ILE A 46 -4.44 -2.84 16.24
C ILE A 46 -5.63 -1.99 16.73
N MET A 47 -6.61 -1.69 15.87
CA MET A 47 -7.78 -0.89 16.24
C MET A 47 -8.64 -1.48 17.37
N ARG A 48 -8.62 -2.81 17.59
CA ARG A 48 -9.30 -3.45 18.73
C ARG A 48 -8.59 -3.25 20.07
N GLY A 49 -7.43 -2.60 20.10
CA GLY A 49 -6.72 -2.22 21.32
C GLY A 49 -5.74 -3.27 21.85
N SER A 50 -5.61 -4.43 21.20
CA SER A 50 -4.70 -5.50 21.62
C SER A 50 -3.22 -5.17 21.46
N SER A 51 -2.89 -4.14 20.67
CA SER A 51 -1.51 -3.80 20.29
C SER A 51 -0.93 -2.60 21.05
N GLY A 52 -1.69 -2.00 21.97
CA GLY A 52 -1.24 -0.89 22.82
C GLY A 52 -1.34 0.51 22.18
N PRO A 53 -1.21 1.57 23.00
CA PRO A 53 -1.55 2.95 22.62
C PRO A 53 -0.63 3.55 21.55
N LEU A 54 0.66 3.16 21.51
CA LEU A 54 1.64 3.63 20.52
C LEU A 54 1.28 3.20 19.08
N LEU A 55 0.83 1.95 18.92
CA LEU A 55 0.46 1.41 17.60
C LEU A 55 -0.86 2.03 17.10
N ASN A 56 -1.82 2.28 17.99
CA ASN A 56 -3.03 3.02 17.68
C ASN A 56 -2.72 4.45 17.24
N LEU A 57 -1.88 5.16 17.99
CA LEU A 57 -1.44 6.52 17.66
C LEU A 57 -0.71 6.57 16.31
N SER A 58 0.10 5.56 16.01
CA SER A 58 0.83 5.46 14.74
C SER A 58 -0.09 5.21 13.54
N LEU A 59 -1.15 4.40 13.70
CA LEU A 59 -2.14 4.17 12.66
C LEU A 59 -3.04 5.39 12.41
N GLU A 60 -3.56 5.99 13.48
CA GLU A 60 -4.49 7.12 13.40
C GLU A 60 -3.76 8.44 13.10
N ARG A 61 -2.48 8.54 13.45
CA ARG A 61 -1.64 9.73 13.28
C ARG A 61 -2.25 11.00 13.91
N LYS A 62 -3.01 10.82 14.99
CA LYS A 62 -3.55 11.89 15.85
C LYS A 62 -2.50 12.33 16.87
N ILE A 63 -1.38 12.84 16.37
CA ILE A 63 -0.34 13.42 17.24
C ILE A 63 -0.76 14.86 17.54
N GLU A 64 -0.75 15.23 18.82
CA GLU A 64 -1.00 16.61 19.24
C GLU A 64 0.12 17.53 18.73
N GLY A 65 -0.26 18.64 18.09
CA GLY A 65 0.68 19.63 17.55
C GLY A 65 0.25 20.27 16.23
N LYS A 66 0.96 21.32 15.84
CA LYS A 66 0.70 22.04 14.59
C LYS A 66 1.30 21.25 13.41
N ARG A 67 0.46 20.84 12.45
CA ARG A 67 0.94 20.19 11.23
C ARG A 67 1.74 21.17 10.38
N GLY A 68 2.85 20.72 9.80
CA GLY A 68 3.63 21.53 8.86
C GLY A 68 2.80 21.93 7.62
N GLN A 69 3.07 23.09 7.05
CA GLN A 69 2.49 23.52 5.78
C GLN A 69 2.99 22.63 4.63
N GLY A 70 2.09 22.22 3.74
CA GLY A 70 2.40 21.40 2.57
C GLY A 70 1.54 20.14 2.46
N ARG A 71 1.89 19.26 1.52
CA ARG A 71 1.14 18.02 1.27
C ARG A 71 1.31 17.05 2.47
N PRO A 72 0.21 16.58 3.09
CA PRO A 72 0.29 15.54 4.11
C PRO A 72 0.96 14.29 3.54
N ARG A 73 1.83 13.65 4.34
CA ARG A 73 2.36 12.33 3.99
C ARG A 73 1.17 11.35 3.92
N ARG A 74 1.22 10.43 2.95
CA ARG A 74 0.23 9.33 2.91
C ARG A 74 0.29 8.55 4.23
N ASN A 75 -0.88 8.32 4.80
CA ASN A 75 -1.08 7.54 6.01
C ASN A 75 -1.43 6.10 5.64
N TRP A 76 -1.39 5.23 6.64
CA TRP A 76 -1.89 3.87 6.49
C TRP A 76 -3.36 3.86 6.06
N MET A 77 -4.20 4.69 6.68
CA MET A 77 -5.62 4.86 6.34
C MET A 77 -5.85 5.30 4.88
N ASP A 78 -4.93 6.06 4.28
CA ASP A 78 -5.04 6.44 2.86
C ASP A 78 -4.82 5.26 1.91
N ASN A 79 -4.16 4.20 2.39
CA ASN A 79 -3.89 2.97 1.64
C ASN A 79 -4.88 1.84 1.97
N VAL A 80 -5.83 2.09 2.88
CA VAL A 80 -6.92 1.17 3.22
C VAL A 80 -8.21 1.86 2.79
N LYS A 81 -8.41 1.93 1.48
CA LYS A 81 -9.71 2.26 0.88
C LYS A 81 -10.17 1.00 0.15
N GLU A 82 -11.42 0.64 0.43
CA GLU A 82 -12.15 -0.48 -0.17
C GLU A 82 -12.16 -0.39 -1.70
#